data_AF-A0A6B2LVY0-F1
#
_entry.id   AF-A0A6B2LVY0-F1
#
_cell.length_a   1.000
_cell.length_b   1.000
_cell.length_c   1.000
_cell.angle_alpha   90.00
_cell.angle_beta   90.00
_cell.angle_gamma   90.00
#
_symmetry.space_group_name_H-M   'P 1'
#
loop_
_entity.id
_entity.type
_entity.pdbx_description
1 polymer ?
#
loop_
_entity_poly.entity_id
_entity_poly.type
_entity_poly.pdbx_seq_one_letter_code
_entity_poly.pdbx_strand_id
1 'polypeptide(L)' 'MEGQREVARAEGEKLAKKWNIPFFEGSAFTRTNVDEVFFSVVREIRKQNNWKPMKDTQKVKKRCTIL' A
#
# COMPACT_ATOMS: atom_id res chain seq x y z
N MET A 1 4.09 -24.08 14.74
CA MET A 1 4.10 -22.63 14.43
C MET A 1 2.72 -21.98 14.54
N GLU A 2 1.61 -22.72 14.65
CA GLU A 2 0.32 -22.12 15.11
C GLU A 2 0.18 -22.10 16.64
N GLY A 3 0.75 -23.07 17.36
CA GLY A 3 0.66 -23.15 18.82
C GLY A 3 1.42 -22.07 19.62
N GLN A 4 2.13 -21.16 18.97
CA GLN A 4 2.74 -19.97 19.60
C GLN A 4 1.93 -18.69 19.34
N ARG A 5 0.82 -18.79 18.61
CA ARG A 5 -0.05 -17.63 18.37
C ARG A 5 -0.87 -17.37 19.62
N GLU A 6 -0.61 -16.25 20.27
CA GLU A 6 -1.41 -15.75 21.40
C GLU A 6 -2.76 -15.18 20.96
N VAL A 7 -2.89 -14.80 19.67
CA VAL A 7 -4.09 -14.17 19.12
C VAL A 7 -4.59 -14.97 17.92
N ALA A 8 -5.88 -15.29 17.93
CA ALA A 8 -6.52 -15.95 16.81
C ALA A 8 -6.71 -14.97 15.65
N ARG A 9 -6.50 -15.45 14.42
CA ARG A 9 -6.71 -14.64 13.21
C ARG A 9 -8.11 -14.03 13.14
N ALA A 10 -9.12 -14.81 13.51
CA ALA A 10 -10.52 -14.39 13.51
C ALA A 10 -10.78 -13.16 14.41
N GLU A 11 -10.02 -13.02 15.50
CA GLU A 11 -10.13 -11.87 16.40
C GLU A 11 -9.65 -10.59 15.72
N GLY A 12 -8.47 -10.65 15.07
CA GLY A 12 -7.93 -9.55 14.28
C GLY A 12 -8.86 -9.14 13.13
N GLU A 13 -9.41 -10.12 12.40
CA GLU A 13 -10.37 -9.87 11.32
C GLU A 13 -11.66 -9.21 11.83
N LYS A 14 -12.16 -9.63 13.00
CA LYS A 14 -13.36 -9.04 13.62
C LYS A 14 -13.10 -7.59 14.04
N LEU A 15 -11.93 -7.30 14.61
CA LEU A 15 -11.57 -5.95 15.00
C LEU A 15 -11.42 -5.02 13.80
N ALA A 16 -10.78 -5.50 12.73
CA ALA A 16 -10.63 -4.74 11.49
C ALA A 16 -11.99 -4.41 10.84
N LYS A 17 -12.92 -5.38 10.82
CA LYS A 17 -14.31 -5.14 10.39
C LYS A 17 -15.01 -4.08 11.24
N LYS A 18 -14.81 -4.11 12.56
CA LYS A 18 -15.39 -3.11 13.48
C LYS A 18 -14.88 -1.70 13.20
N TRP A 19 -13.61 -1.56 12.86
CA TRP A 19 -12.99 -0.27 12.52
C TRP A 19 -13.11 0.10 11.05
N ASN A 20 -13.69 -0.77 10.23
CA ASN A 20 -13.79 -0.61 8.78
C ASN A 20 -12.42 -0.35 8.11
N ILE A 21 -11.40 -1.09 8.55
CA ILE A 21 -10.04 -1.05 7.99
C ILE A 21 -9.67 -2.42 7.40
N PRO A 22 -8.76 -2.46 6.41
CA PRO A 22 -8.25 -3.73 5.90
C PRO A 22 -7.35 -4.43 6.93
N PHE A 23 -7.35 -5.78 6.90
CA PHE A 23 -6.54 -6.63 7.78
C PHE A 23 -5.57 -7.48 6.95
N PHE A 24 -4.32 -7.57 7.40
CA PHE A 24 -3.28 -8.37 6.76
C PHE A 24 -2.45 -9.08 7.85
N GLU A 25 -2.19 -10.37 7.67
CA GLU A 25 -1.13 -11.07 8.41
C GLU A 25 0.12 -11.11 7.53
N GLY A 26 1.26 -10.69 8.06
CA GLY A 26 2.51 -10.66 7.30
C GLY A 26 3.70 -11.10 8.15
N SER A 27 4.81 -11.39 7.48
CA SER A 27 6.07 -11.77 8.11
C SER A 27 7.20 -11.02 7.42
N ALA A 28 7.92 -10.20 8.18
CA ALA A 28 9.06 -9.45 7.66
C ALA A 28 10.23 -10.38 7.29
N PHE A 29 10.45 -11.45 8.06
CA PHE A 29 11.54 -12.41 7.82
C PHE A 29 11.36 -13.16 6.49
N THR A 30 10.14 -13.62 6.20
CA THR A 30 9.81 -14.34 4.95
C THR A 30 9.29 -13.42 3.85
N ARG A 31 9.23 -12.11 4.10
CA ARG A 31 8.62 -11.10 3.22
C ARG A 31 7.16 -11.39 2.83
N THR A 32 6.43 -12.15 3.63
CA THR A 32 5.02 -12.48 3.36
C THR A 32 4.13 -11.26 3.61
N ASN A 33 3.33 -10.88 2.60
CA ASN A 33 2.35 -9.77 2.63
C ASN A 33 2.93 -8.39 2.94
N VAL A 34 4.25 -8.23 2.95
CA VAL A 34 4.92 -6.94 3.22
C VAL A 34 4.55 -5.92 2.15
N ASP A 35 4.75 -6.27 0.87
CA ASP A 35 4.48 -5.36 -0.24
C ASP A 35 3.00 -4.97 -0.34
N GLU A 36 2.10 -5.92 -0.09
CA GLU A 36 0.64 -5.68 -0.12
C GLU A 36 0.19 -4.70 0.97
N VAL A 37 0.74 -4.82 2.19
CA VAL A 37 0.46 -3.88 3.29
C VAL A 37 0.89 -2.47 2.90
N PHE A 38 2.10 -2.28 2.38
CA PHE A 38 2.56 -0.96 1.96
C PHE A 38 1.72 -0.39 0.82
N PHE A 39 1.40 -1.19 -0.21
CA PHE A 39 0.58 -0.72 -1.33
C PHE A 39 -0.86 -0.41 -0.94
N SER A 40 -1.45 -1.13 0.03
CA SER A 40 -2.81 -0.84 0.50
C SER A 40 -2.87 0.52 1.20
N VAL A 41 -1.92 0.82 2.09
CA VAL A 41 -1.83 2.09 2.79
C VAL A 41 -1.65 3.26 1.82
N VAL A 42 -0.72 3.16 0.88
CA VAL A 42 -0.48 4.22 -0.12
C VAL A 42 -1.71 4.44 -1.01
N ARG A 43 -2.41 3.36 -1.40
CA ARG A 43 -3.65 3.46 -2.18
C ARG A 43 -4.74 4.21 -1.39
N GLU A 44 -4.89 3.90 -0.10
CA GLU A 44 -5.89 4.57 0.74
C GLU A 44 -5.58 6.05 0.94
N ILE A 45 -4.31 6.40 1.19
CA ILE A 45 -3.86 7.80 1.28
C ILE A 45 -4.16 8.57 -0.01
N ARG A 46 -3.85 7.97 -1.18
CA ARG A 46 -4.11 8.60 -2.48
C ARG A 46 -5.61 8.82 -2.70
N LYS A 47 -6.45 7.86 -2.30
CA LYS A 47 -7.91 7.95 -2.38
C LYS A 47 -8.45 9.08 -1.49
N GLN A 48 -7.97 9.18 -0.25
CA GLN A 48 -8.38 10.24 0.68
C GLN A 48 -7.98 11.64 0.20
N ASN A 49 -6.80 11.75 -0.43
CA ASN A 49 -6.27 13.02 -0.92
C ASN A 49 -6.75 13.41 -2.33
N ASN A 50 -7.71 12.68 -2.92
CA ASN A 50 -8.14 12.88 -4.31
C ASN A 50 -6.96 12.99 -5.31
N TRP A 51 -5.92 12.19 -5.08
CA TRP A 51 -4.69 12.22 -5.86
C TRP A 51 -4.98 11.96 -7.34
N LYS A 52 -4.56 12.87 -8.21
CA LYS A 52 -4.60 12.69 -9.66
C LYS A 52 -3.21 12.31 -10.14
N PRO A 53 -3.06 11.26 -10.97
CA PRO A 53 -1.78 10.98 -11.59
C PRO A 53 -1.34 12.20 -12.41
N MET A 54 -0.11 12.64 -12.19
CA MET A 54 0.48 13.69 -13.01
C MET A 54 0.51 13.18 -14.45
N LYS A 55 -0.16 13.87 -15.37
CA LYS A 55 -0.03 13.56 -16.79
C LYS A 55 1.42 13.85 -17.17
N ASP A 56 2.11 12.88 -17.75
CA ASP A 56 3.41 13.12 -18.37
C ASP A 56 3.20 14.19 -19.45
N THR A 57 3.55 15.43 -19.14
CA THR A 57 3.69 16.46 -20.15
C THR A 57 4.87 16.05 -20.99
N GLN A 58 4.59 15.62 -22.22
CA GLN A 58 5.59 15.30 -23.23
C GLN A 58 6.60 16.45 -23.29
N LYS A 59 7.79 16.25 -22.69
CA LYS A 59 8.85 17.27 -22.63
C LYS A 59 9.20 17.64 -24.07
N VAL A 60 8.77 18.82 -24.51
CA VAL A 60 9.15 19.38 -25.81
C VAL A 60 10.67 19.56 -25.79
N LYS A 61 11.39 18.75 -26.57
CA LYS A 61 12.85 18.86 -26.69
C LYS A 61 13.19 20.17 -27.41
N LYS A 62 13.69 21.17 -26.69
CA LYS A 62 14.26 22.37 -27.31
C LYS A 62 15.57 21.98 -27.99
N ARG A 63 15.67 22.12 -29.32
CA ARG A 63 16.94 21.97 -30.04
C ARG A 63 17.74 23.27 -29.87
N CYS A 64 18.89 23.21 -29.20
CA CYS A 64 19.90 24.26 -29.31
C CYS A 64 20.66 24.03 -30.62
N THR A 65 20.58 24.97 -31.55
CA THR A 65 21.51 25.02 -32.68
C THR A 65 22.59 26.02 -32.30
N ILE A 66 23.85 25.56 -32.29
CA ILE A 66 25.01 26.44 -32.18
C ILE A 66 25.13 27.13 -33.54
N LEU A 67 24.95 28.45 -33.55
CA LEU A 67 25.35 29.33 -34.65
C LEU A 67 26.86 29.56 -34.58
#